data_AF-A0A2V6BX18-F1
#
_entry.id   AF-A0A2V6BX18-F1
#
_cell.length_a   1.000
_cell.length_b   1.000
_cell.length_c   1.000
_cell.angle_alpha   90.00
_cell.angle_beta   90.00
_cell.angle_gamma   90.00
#
_symmetry.space_group_name_H-M   'P 1'
#
loop_
_entity.id
_entity.type
_entity.pdbx_description
1 polymer ?
#
loop_
_entity_poly.entity_id
_entity_poly.type
_entity_poly.pdbx_seq_one_letter_code
_entity_poly.pdbx_strand_id
1 'polypeptide(L)' 'MLCDVCKCNDAAVFLTQIVDGKMQKVNLCESCSKEKGVQDPTGFALADLLLGIGAAEEIEKSGSSTRCPV' A
#
# COMPACT_ATOMS: atom_id res chain seq x y z
N MET A 1 -8.25 12.15 -5.95
CA MET A 1 -7.84 11.62 -4.63
C MET A 1 -6.35 11.90 -4.53
N LEU A 2 -5.90 12.66 -3.52
CA LEU A 2 -4.52 13.16 -3.47
C LEU A 2 -3.53 12.06 -3.07
N CYS A 3 -2.28 12.24 -3.48
CA CYS A 3 -1.16 11.37 -3.10
C CYS A 3 -0.94 11.39 -1.58
N ASP A 4 -0.85 10.22 -0.97
CA ASP A 4 -0.67 10.06 0.46
C ASP A 4 0.70 10.48 0.99
N VAL A 5 1.69 10.65 0.12
CA VAL A 5 3.03 11.09 0.48
C VAL A 5 3.17 12.61 0.39
N CYS A 6 2.93 13.19 -0.79
CA CYS A 6 3.13 14.63 -0.98
C CYS A 6 1.88 15.47 -0.68
N LYS A 7 0.67 14.87 -0.69
CA LYS A 7 -0.63 15.55 -0.53
C LYS A 7 -0.87 16.75 -1.48
N CYS A 8 -0.03 16.92 -2.52
CA CYS A 8 -0.13 18.02 -3.48
C CYS A 8 -0.67 17.59 -4.85
N ASN A 9 -0.30 16.38 -5.29
CA ASN A 9 -0.67 15.87 -6.61
C ASN A 9 -1.77 14.83 -6.51
N ASP A 10 -2.58 14.68 -7.56
CA ASP A 10 -3.51 13.56 -7.66
C ASP A 10 -2.76 12.22 -7.72
N ALA A 11 -3.32 11.24 -7.03
CA ALA A 11 -2.82 9.88 -7.09
C ALA A 11 -3.16 9.24 -8.44
N ALA A 12 -2.14 8.62 -9.04
CA ALA A 12 -2.25 7.84 -10.27
C ALA A 12 -2.01 6.35 -10.03
N VAL A 13 -1.35 6.01 -8.92
CA VAL A 13 -1.00 4.65 -8.52
C VAL A 13 -1.73 4.31 -7.23
N PHE A 14 -2.51 3.24 -7.26
CA PHE A 14 -3.35 2.79 -6.15
C PHE A 14 -2.90 1.42 -5.71
N LEU A 15 -2.36 1.32 -4.51
CA LEU A 15 -1.85 0.07 -3.97
C LEU A 15 -2.69 -0.39 -2.80
N THR A 16 -2.92 -1.69 -2.76
CA THR A 16 -3.57 -2.37 -1.65
C THR A 16 -2.74 -3.59 -1.32
N GLN A 17 -2.30 -3.68 -0.07
CA GLN A 17 -1.57 -4.83 0.43
C GLN A 17 -2.28 -5.37 1.67
N ILE A 18 -2.18 -6.68 1.88
CA ILE A 18 -2.64 -7.32 3.09
C ILE A 18 -1.41 -7.71 3.89
N VAL A 19 -1.19 -7.04 5.02
CA VAL A 19 -0.09 -7.31 5.96
C VAL A 19 -0.72 -7.74 7.28
N ASP A 20 -0.34 -8.92 7.78
CA ASP A 20 -0.90 -9.51 9.01
C ASP A 20 -2.44 -9.55 9.04
N GLY A 21 -3.05 -9.80 7.88
CA GLY A 21 -4.50 -9.84 7.72
C GLY A 21 -5.19 -8.47 7.70
N LYS A 22 -4.43 -7.37 7.77
CA LYS A 22 -4.93 -5.99 7.66
C LYS A 22 -4.73 -5.46 6.25
N MET A 23 -5.79 -4.87 5.69
CA MET A 23 -5.72 -4.22 4.38
C MET A 23 -5.14 -2.82 4.56
N GLN A 24 -3.97 -2.58 3.99
CA GLN A 24 -3.37 -1.25 3.90
C GLN A 24 -3.50 -0.73 2.47
N LYS A 25 -4.03 0.49 2.34
CA LYS A 25 -4.22 1.19 1.07
C LYS A 25 -3.32 2.41 1.03
N VAL A 26 -2.60 2.58 -0.07
CA VAL A 26 -1.74 3.75 -0.28
C VAL A 26 -1.93 4.25 -1.71
N ASN A 27 -2.19 5.54 -1.84
CA ASN A 27 -2.40 6.22 -3.10
C ASN A 27 -1.20 7.13 -3.39
N LEU A 28 -0.51 6.94 -4.51
CA LEU A 28 0.69 7.70 -4.85
C LEU A 28 0.52 8.42 -6.19
N CYS A 29 1.07 9.63 -6.31
CA CYS A 29 1.29 10.24 -7.62
C CYS A 29 2.47 9.54 -8.32
N GLU A 30 2.61 9.74 -9.63
CA GLU A 30 3.70 9.13 -10.42
C GLU A 30 5.10 9.42 -9.86
N SER A 31 5.34 10.65 -9.39
CA SER A 31 6.66 11.04 -8.87
C SER A 31 6.97 10.29 -7.58
N CYS A 32 6.01 10.23 -6.64
CA CYS A 32 6.21 9.54 -5.36
C CYS A 32 6.27 8.03 -5.53
N SER A 33 5.53 7.43 -6.47
CA SER A 33 5.62 5.98 -6.72
C SER A 33 7.00 5.58 -7.27
N LYS A 34 7.58 6.40 -8.14
CA LYS A 34 8.94 6.21 -8.65
C LYS A 34 9.99 6.37 -7.55
N GLU A 35 9.91 7.44 -6.78
CA GLU A 35 10.86 7.72 -5.70
C GLU A 35 10.84 6.64 -4.61
N LYS A 36 9.65 6.14 -4.25
CA LYS A 36 9.49 5.09 -3.24
C LYS A 36 9.79 3.67 -3.76
N GLY A 37 10.28 3.53 -5.00
CA GLY A 37 10.63 2.23 -5.57
C GLY A 37 9.42 1.29 -5.74
N VAL A 38 8.21 1.86 -5.82
CA VAL A 38 6.96 1.07 -5.96
C VAL A 38 6.85 0.41 -7.32
N GLN A 39 7.56 0.96 -8.32
CA GLN A 39 7.70 0.35 -9.63
C GLN A 39 8.85 -0.66 -9.70
N ASP A 40 9.59 -0.87 -8.61
CA ASP A 40 10.63 -1.88 -8.56
C ASP A 40 9.99 -3.28 -8.47
N PRO A 41 10.33 -4.22 -9.36
CA PRO A 41 9.76 -5.57 -9.35
C PRO A 41 10.13 -6.35 -8.09
N THR A 42 11.15 -5.89 -7.35
CA THR A 42 11.47 -6.38 -6.01
C THR A 42 10.49 -5.74 -5.03
N GLY A 43 9.28 -6.29 -4.93
CA GLY A 43 8.17 -5.76 -4.11
C GLY A 43 8.43 -5.56 -2.59
N PHE A 44 9.67 -5.68 -2.15
CA PHE A 44 10.17 -5.40 -0.80
C PHE A 44 10.10 -3.90 -0.44
N ALA A 45 10.36 -3.00 -1.39
CA ALA A 45 10.34 -1.55 -1.13
C ALA A 45 8.95 -1.03 -0.70
N LEU A 46 7.89 -1.72 -1.11
CA LEU A 46 6.52 -1.40 -0.71
C LEU A 46 6.20 -1.81 0.73
N ALA A 47 6.72 -2.95 1.18
CA ALA A 47 6.47 -3.45 2.54
C ALA A 47 7.01 -2.46 3.59
N ASP A 48 8.21 -1.93 3.36
CA ASP A 48 8.83 -0.93 4.26
C ASP A 48 8.06 0.40 4.27
N LEU A 49 7.58 0.87 3.11
CA LEU A 49 6.76 2.08 3.02
C LEU A 49 5.43 1.93 3.78
N LEU A 50 4.81 0.77 3.64
CA LEU A 50 3.53 0.43 4.24
C LEU A 50 3.63 0.24 5.76
N LEU A 51 4.72 -0.39 6.23
CA LEU A 51 5.07 -0.42 7.66
C LEU A 51 5.30 0.98 8.24
N GLY A 52 5.87 1.91 7.45
CA GLY A 52 6.08 3.30 7.87
C GLY A 52 4.81 4.17 7.91
N ILE A 53 3.82 3.87 7.06
CA ILE A 53 2.54 4.61 6.98
C ILE A 53 1.46 4.02 7.91
N GLY A 54 1.53 2.72 8.20
CA GLY A 54 0.52 1.94 8.94
C GLY A 54 0.34 2.26 10.43
N ALA A 55 0.96 3.31 10.97
CA ALA A 55 0.84 3.69 12.37
C ALA A 55 -0.49 4.40 12.73
N ALA A 56 -1.42 4.59 11.78
CA ALA A 56 -2.58 5.45 11.97
C ALA A 56 -3.97 4.78 12.03
N GLU A 57 -4.16 3.49 11.70
CA GLU A 57 -5.51 2.89 11.73
C GLU A 57 -5.55 1.52 12.42
N GLU A 58 -6.13 1.52 13.62
CA GLU A 58 -6.52 0.34 14.39
C GLU A 58 -7.86 -0.22 13.85
N ILE A 59 -8.18 -1.47 14.22
CA ILE A 59 -9.50 -2.16 14.19
C ILE A 59 -10.11 -2.48 12.78
N GLU A 60 -10.68 -3.64 12.41
CA GLU A 60 -11.39 -4.75 13.07
C GLU A 60 -11.22 -6.10 12.30
N LYS A 61 -11.43 -7.18 13.05
CA LYS A 61 -11.38 -8.63 12.78
C LYS A 61 -12.41 -9.17 11.77
N SER A 62 -12.01 -10.07 10.85
CA SER A 62 -12.66 -11.39 10.57
C SER A 62 -12.15 -12.01 9.26
N GLY A 63 -11.81 -13.30 9.31
CA GLY A 63 -11.06 -13.99 8.26
C GLY A 63 -11.88 -14.78 7.25
N SER A 64 -11.18 -15.33 6.26
CA SER A 64 -11.20 -16.76 5.91
C SER A 64 -10.26 -16.98 4.72
N SER A 65 -9.45 -18.02 4.85
CA SER A 65 -8.52 -18.52 3.85
C SER A 65 -9.31 -19.16 2.72
N THR A 66 -9.23 -18.62 1.51
CA THR A 66 -9.65 -19.36 0.31
C THR A 66 -8.48 -19.43 -0.65
N ARG A 67 -7.90 -20.64 -0.75
CA ARG A 67 -6.85 -20.98 -1.69
C ARG A 67 -7.47 -21.15 -3.08
N CYS A 68 -6.86 -20.60 -4.12
CA CYS A 68 -7.29 -20.82 -5.50
C CYS A 68 -6.86 -22.23 -5.96
N PRO A 69 -7.76 -23.06 -6.52
CA PRO A 69 -7.40 -24.34 -7.11
C PRO A 69 -6.64 -24.15 -8.44
N VAL A 70 -5.82 -25.16 -8.79
CA VAL A 70 -5.03 -25.28 -10.03
C VAL A 70 -5.91 -25.43 -11.27
#